data_AF-A0AAU8GE30-F1
#
_entry.id   AF-A0AAU8GE30-F1
#
_cell.length_a   1.000
_cell.length_b   1.000
_cell.length_c   1.000
_cell.angle_alpha   90.00
_cell.angle_beta   90.00
_cell.angle_gamma   90.00
#
_symmetry.space_group_name_H-M   'P 1'
#
loop_
_entity.id
_entity.type
_entity.pdbx_description
1 polymer ?
#
loop_
_entity_poly.entity_id
_entity_poly.type
_entity_poly.pdbx_seq_one_letter_code
_entity_poly.pdbx_strand_id
1 'polypeptide(L)'
;MELEALKQGINVIPWLEQAAGVTHSFTSTTHGPCNVYIILLRGIEPDKNEYALYVGQSARKPEERFKQHKDGCKSGAGWVRDYGICLLPTLYEHLMNISRDEAEKLEQEIAETLKSAEIKVYGGH
;
A
#
# COMPACT_ATOMS: atom_id res chain seq x y z
N MET A 1 24.28 27.80 4.75
CA MET A 1 24.72 26.76 5.71
C MET A 1 23.57 26.12 6.49
N GLU A 2 22.34 26.64 6.49
CA GLU A 2 21.21 26.04 7.26
C GLU A 2 20.33 25.06 6.48
N LEU A 3 20.48 24.95 5.15
CA LEU A 3 19.64 24.07 4.31
C LEU A 3 20.16 22.64 4.16
N GLU A 4 21.41 22.36 4.53
CA GLU A 4 22.01 21.02 4.41
C GLU A 4 21.77 20.13 5.64
N ALA A 5 21.54 20.73 6.82
CA ALA A 5 21.29 19.99 8.06
C ALA A 5 19.89 19.33 8.09
N LEU A 6 18.90 19.91 7.41
CA LEU A 6 17.55 19.33 7.29
C LEU A 6 17.50 18.08 6.39
N LYS A 7 18.53 17.84 5.57
CA LYS A 7 18.59 16.67 4.67
C LYS A 7 19.10 15.40 5.38
N GLN A 8 19.66 15.50 6.58
CA GLN A 8 20.16 14.34 7.32
C GLN A 8 19.13 13.68 8.25
N GLY A 9 17.91 14.20 8.32
CA GLY A 9 16.85 13.68 9.21
C GLY A 9 15.62 13.11 8.53
N ILE A 10 15.48 13.23 7.20
CA ILE A 10 14.35 12.68 6.46
C ILE A 10 14.86 11.50 5.64
N ASN A 11 14.72 10.31 6.20
CA ASN A 11 14.98 9.07 5.47
C ASN A 11 13.83 8.87 4.48
N VAL A 12 13.94 9.49 3.31
CA VAL A 12 12.93 9.36 2.25
C VAL A 12 12.99 7.96 1.68
N ILE A 13 11.83 7.30 1.58
CA ILE A 13 11.72 6.01 0.88
C ILE A 13 11.91 6.32 -0.62
N PRO A 14 13.03 5.94 -1.25
CA PRO A 14 13.41 6.52 -2.55
C PRO A 14 12.43 6.20 -3.68
N TRP A 15 11.75 5.06 -3.59
CA TRP A 15 10.79 4.60 -4.58
C TRP A 15 9.35 5.08 -4.33
N LEU A 16 9.08 5.85 -3.26
CA LEU A 16 7.71 6.23 -2.91
C LEU A 16 7.07 7.17 -3.95
N GLU A 17 7.86 8.07 -4.54
CA GLU A 17 7.40 8.92 -5.64
C GLU A 17 7.08 8.09 -6.90
N GLN A 18 7.92 7.11 -7.21
CA GLN A 18 7.67 6.17 -8.30
C GLN A 18 6.40 5.33 -8.05
N ALA A 19 6.18 4.87 -6.82
CA ALA A 19 4.96 4.18 -6.44
C ALA A 19 3.72 5.06 -6.66
N ALA A 20 3.79 6.33 -6.29
CA ALA A 20 2.71 7.29 -6.57
C ALA A 20 2.48 7.45 -8.08
N GLY A 21 3.54 7.60 -8.88
CA GLY A 21 3.41 7.67 -10.34
C GLY A 21 2.73 6.44 -10.94
N VAL A 22 3.06 5.25 -10.44
CA VAL A 22 2.40 3.99 -10.83
C VAL A 22 0.92 4.01 -10.47
N THR A 23 0.55 4.29 -9.22
CA THR A 23 -0.85 4.20 -8.79
C THR A 23 -1.75 5.28 -9.39
N HIS A 24 -1.21 6.46 -9.70
CA HIS A 24 -1.95 7.53 -10.39
C HIS A 24 -2.18 7.26 -11.88
N SER A 25 -1.57 6.23 -12.46
CA SER A 25 -1.90 5.78 -13.82
C SER A 25 -3.18 4.94 -13.89
N PHE A 26 -3.70 4.50 -12.75
CA PHE A 26 -4.96 3.75 -12.64
C PHE A 26 -6.16 4.69 -12.43
N THR A 27 -7.33 4.25 -12.88
CA THR A 27 -8.61 4.93 -12.67
C THR A 27 -9.68 3.93 -12.29
N SER A 28 -10.69 4.38 -11.54
CA SER A 28 -11.89 3.61 -11.24
C SER A 28 -13.03 3.97 -12.20
N THR A 29 -13.83 2.97 -12.58
CA THR A 29 -14.92 3.11 -13.57
C THR A 29 -16.28 2.69 -13.03
N THR A 30 -16.33 1.96 -11.92
CA THR A 30 -17.57 1.47 -11.30
C THR A 30 -17.86 2.18 -9.98
N HIS A 31 -19.04 1.89 -9.41
CA HIS A 31 -19.41 2.34 -8.07
C HIS A 31 -19.84 1.15 -7.21
N GLY A 32 -19.41 1.12 -5.95
CA GLY A 32 -19.73 0.03 -5.04
C GLY A 32 -19.12 0.19 -3.66
N PRO A 33 -19.25 -0.84 -2.79
CA PRO A 33 -18.84 -0.74 -1.39
C PRO A 33 -17.34 -1.01 -1.17
N CYS A 34 -16.61 -1.44 -2.19
CA CYS A 34 -15.23 -1.90 -2.04
C CYS A 34 -14.22 -0.77 -2.27
N ASN A 35 -13.06 -0.93 -1.65
CA ASN A 35 -11.95 0.01 -1.72
C ASN A 35 -10.66 -0.80 -1.87
N VAL A 36 -9.77 -0.34 -2.74
CA VAL A 36 -8.36 -0.75 -2.69
C VAL A 36 -7.66 0.08 -1.61
N TYR A 37 -6.69 -0.53 -0.92
CA TYR A 37 -5.84 0.15 0.05
C TYR A 37 -4.39 -0.32 -0.06
N ILE A 38 -3.49 0.58 0.30
CA ILE A 38 -2.05 0.34 0.28
C ILE A 38 -1.48 0.66 1.67
N ILE A 39 -0.70 -0.27 2.21
CA ILE A 39 -0.08 -0.18 3.53
C ILE A 39 1.43 -0.22 3.36
N LEU A 40 2.14 0.68 4.06
CA LEU A 40 3.58 0.62 4.19
C LEU A 40 3.99 -0.49 5.17
N LEU A 41 4.89 -1.37 4.73
CA LEU A 41 5.51 -2.39 5.55
C LEU A 41 6.95 -2.02 5.87
N ARG A 42 7.40 -2.31 7.10
CA ARG A 42 8.84 -2.37 7.40
C ARG A 42 9.47 -3.57 6.70
N GLY A 43 10.74 -3.43 6.34
CA GLY A 43 11.55 -4.50 5.77
C GLY A 43 11.62 -5.70 6.71
N ILE A 44 11.69 -6.90 6.11
CA ILE A 44 11.82 -8.15 6.85
C ILE A 44 13.24 -8.30 7.40
N GLU A 45 14.23 -7.75 6.69
CA GLU A 45 15.63 -7.70 7.10
C GLU A 45 15.86 -6.40 7.90
N PRO A 46 15.98 -6.46 9.24
CA PRO A 46 16.04 -5.28 10.10
C PRO A 46 17.28 -4.42 9.83
N ASP A 47 18.37 -5.02 9.36
CA ASP A 47 19.65 -4.33 9.11
C ASP A 47 19.68 -3.56 7.78
N LYS A 48 18.75 -3.82 6.86
CA LYS A 48 18.74 -3.19 5.53
C LYS A 48 17.90 -1.92 5.43
N ASN A 49 17.16 -1.55 6.49
CA ASN A 49 16.23 -0.41 6.50
C ASN A 49 15.35 -0.36 5.24
N GLU A 50 14.91 -1.53 4.78
CA GLU A 50 14.08 -1.67 3.59
C GLU A 50 12.61 -1.41 3.93
N TYR A 51 11.82 -1.05 2.92
CA TYR A 51 10.38 -0.91 3.02
C TYR A 51 9.72 -1.73 1.91
N ALA A 52 8.48 -2.13 2.12
CA ALA A 52 7.66 -2.79 1.11
C ALA A 52 6.22 -2.25 1.16
N LEU A 53 5.43 -2.56 0.14
CA LEU A 53 4.00 -2.24 0.12
C LEU A 53 3.19 -3.51 0.33
N TYR A 54 2.05 -3.36 0.99
CA TYR A 54 0.97 -4.34 0.95
C TYR A 54 -0.20 -3.74 0.17
N VAL A 55 -0.67 -4.42 -0.86
CA VAL A 55 -1.85 -4.03 -1.65
C VAL A 55 -2.99 -4.97 -1.27
N GLY A 56 -4.16 -4.41 -0.99
CA GLY A 56 -5.34 -5.17 -0.60
C GLY A 56 -6.64 -4.49 -1.01
N GLN A 57 -7.75 -5.24 -0.98
CA GLN A 57 -9.10 -4.69 -1.13
C GLN A 57 -10.04 -5.09 0.01
N SER A 58 -11.07 -4.28 0.24
CA SER A 58 -12.14 -4.61 1.18
C SER A 58 -13.42 -3.80 0.96
N ALA A 59 -14.56 -4.41 1.29
CA ALA A 59 -15.83 -3.69 1.49
C ALA A 59 -15.88 -2.88 2.81
N ARG A 60 -14.86 -3.01 3.65
CA ARG A 60 -14.69 -2.18 4.86
C ARG A 60 -13.83 -0.97 4.52
N LYS A 61 -13.93 0.05 5.36
CA LYS A 61 -13.01 1.19 5.27
C LYS A 61 -11.56 0.74 5.45
N PRO A 62 -10.59 1.32 4.73
CA PRO A 62 -9.18 0.97 4.86
C PRO A 62 -8.67 0.99 6.30
N GLU A 63 -9.08 1.95 7.12
CA GLU A 63 -8.67 2.08 8.53
C GLU A 63 -9.20 0.93 9.39
N GLU A 64 -10.46 0.55 9.17
CA GLU A 64 -11.08 -0.58 9.86
C GLU A 64 -10.40 -1.89 9.47
N ARG A 65 -10.08 -2.06 8.18
CA ARG A 65 -9.40 -3.26 7.69
C ARG A 65 -7.95 -3.33 8.20
N PHE A 66 -7.25 -2.20 8.23
CA PHE A 66 -5.91 -2.10 8.81
C PHE A 66 -5.91 -2.49 10.30
N LYS A 67 -6.88 -1.99 11.08
CA LYS A 67 -7.04 -2.38 12.48
C LYS A 67 -7.27 -3.89 12.62
N GLN A 68 -8.19 -4.47 11.83
CA GLN A 68 -8.41 -5.92 11.83
C GLN A 68 -7.15 -6.71 11.53
N HIS A 69 -6.33 -6.21 10.60
CA HIS A 69 -5.06 -6.84 10.29
C HIS A 69 -4.11 -6.85 11.49
N LYS A 70 -3.96 -5.72 12.18
CA LYS A 70 -3.13 -5.60 13.39
C LYS A 70 -3.64 -6.45 14.55
N ASP A 71 -4.96 -6.62 14.66
CA ASP A 71 -5.59 -7.47 15.68
C ASP A 71 -5.49 -8.98 15.35
N GLY A 72 -4.92 -9.36 14.20
CA GLY A 72 -4.75 -10.75 13.78
C GLY A 72 -6.04 -11.43 13.30
N CYS A 73 -7.13 -10.67 13.14
CA CYS A 73 -8.43 -11.19 12.74
C CYS A 73 -8.55 -11.31 11.22
N LYS A 74 -8.70 -12.55 10.71
CA LYS A 74 -8.89 -12.84 9.26
C LYS A 74 -7.80 -12.25 8.35
N SER A 75 -6.55 -12.29 8.80
CA SER A 75 -5.38 -11.87 8.02
C SER A 75 -4.75 -13.07 7.33
N GLY A 76 -4.72 -13.10 6.00
CA GLY A 76 -3.78 -13.96 5.29
C GLY A 76 -2.32 -13.62 5.69
N ALA A 77 -1.43 -14.61 5.61
CA ALA A 77 0.04 -14.58 5.73
C ALA A 77 0.74 -13.71 6.81
N GLY A 78 0.03 -13.01 7.72
CA GLY A 78 0.62 -12.26 8.84
C GLY A 78 1.36 -10.97 8.47
N TRP A 79 1.58 -10.65 7.19
CA TRP A 79 2.40 -9.52 6.75
C TRP A 79 2.03 -8.17 7.39
N VAL A 80 0.76 -7.78 7.33
CA VAL A 80 0.31 -6.49 7.88
C VAL A 80 0.34 -6.51 9.41
N ARG A 81 0.03 -7.65 10.04
CA ARG A 81 0.09 -7.81 11.51
C ARG A 81 1.52 -7.55 12.00
N ASP A 82 2.46 -8.25 11.38
CA ASP A 82 3.85 -8.32 11.84
C ASP A 82 4.68 -7.15 11.33
N TYR A 83 4.44 -6.66 10.11
CA TYR A 83 5.28 -5.66 9.44
C TYR A 83 4.57 -4.36 9.07
N GLY A 84 3.23 -4.28 9.17
CA GLY A 84 2.47 -3.08 8.81
C GLY A 84 2.76 -1.88 9.72
N ILE A 85 3.12 -0.75 9.10
CA ILE A 85 3.40 0.54 9.74
C ILE A 85 2.17 1.45 9.68
N CYS A 86 1.73 1.84 8.48
CA CYS A 86 0.63 2.78 8.27
C CYS A 86 -0.01 2.61 6.88
N LEU A 87 -1.22 3.14 6.71
CA LEU A 87 -1.84 3.33 5.39
C LEU A 87 -1.12 4.44 4.62
N LEU A 88 -1.15 4.36 3.28
CA LEU A 88 -0.66 5.39 2.36
C LEU A 88 -1.81 5.93 1.49
N PRO A 89 -2.69 6.80 2.02
CA PRO A 89 -3.90 7.25 1.33
C PRO A 89 -3.62 7.93 -0.02
N THR A 90 -2.50 8.64 -0.12
CA THR A 90 -2.03 9.28 -1.37
C THR A 90 -1.82 8.29 -2.53
N LEU A 91 -1.74 6.99 -2.26
CA LEU A 91 -1.57 5.96 -3.28
C LEU A 91 -2.90 5.31 -3.73
N TYR A 92 -4.01 5.47 -3.00
CA TYR A 92 -5.25 4.73 -3.28
C TYR A 92 -6.56 5.50 -3.13
N GLU A 93 -6.60 6.68 -2.51
CA GLU A 93 -7.87 7.39 -2.23
C GLU A 93 -8.66 7.73 -3.50
N HIS A 94 -8.00 7.91 -4.64
CA HIS A 94 -8.64 8.13 -5.94
C HIS A 94 -9.32 6.87 -6.52
N LEU A 95 -9.15 5.70 -5.89
CA LEU A 95 -9.65 4.39 -6.32
C LEU A 95 -10.67 3.79 -5.33
N MET A 96 -11.38 4.63 -4.59
CA MET A 96 -12.35 4.21 -3.56
C MET A 96 -13.79 4.07 -4.09
N ASN A 97 -14.63 3.37 -3.34
CA ASN A 97 -16.06 3.18 -3.60
C ASN A 97 -16.37 2.55 -4.97
N ILE A 98 -15.73 1.42 -5.25
CA ILE A 98 -15.85 0.66 -6.49
C ILE A 98 -16.55 -0.69 -6.27
N SER A 99 -16.98 -1.32 -7.36
CA SER A 99 -17.52 -2.68 -7.34
C SER A 99 -16.47 -3.68 -6.85
N ARG A 100 -16.93 -4.84 -6.36
CA ARG A 100 -16.03 -5.91 -5.90
C ARG A 100 -15.12 -6.40 -7.02
N ASP A 101 -15.68 -6.66 -8.20
CA ASP A 101 -14.94 -7.18 -9.35
C ASP A 101 -13.86 -6.19 -9.80
N GLU A 102 -14.17 -4.89 -9.81
CA GLU A 102 -13.17 -3.86 -10.11
C GLU A 102 -12.10 -3.75 -9.02
N ALA A 103 -12.48 -3.87 -7.74
CA ALA A 103 -11.52 -3.82 -6.64
C ALA A 103 -10.52 -4.99 -6.68
N GLU A 104 -11.00 -6.20 -6.97
CA GLU A 104 -10.16 -7.39 -7.13
C GLU A 104 -9.22 -7.25 -8.34
N LYS A 105 -9.74 -6.74 -9.46
CA LYS A 105 -8.92 -6.45 -10.64
C LYS A 105 -7.84 -5.40 -10.36
N LEU A 106 -8.21 -4.26 -9.79
CA LEU A 106 -7.27 -3.18 -9.49
C LEU A 106 -6.23 -3.60 -8.45
N GLU A 107 -6.62 -4.36 -7.42
CA GLU A 107 -5.68 -4.92 -6.44
C GLU A 107 -4.57 -5.72 -7.14
N GLN A 108 -4.95 -6.61 -8.07
CA GLN A 108 -4.01 -7.43 -8.82
C GLN A 108 -3.12 -6.58 -9.75
N GLU A 109 -3.71 -5.73 -10.59
CA GLU A 109 -2.97 -4.95 -11.58
C GLU A 109 -2.00 -3.94 -10.94
N ILE A 110 -2.41 -3.30 -9.83
CA ILE A 110 -1.55 -2.39 -9.08
C ILE A 110 -0.38 -3.16 -8.46
N ALA A 111 -0.64 -4.33 -7.85
CA ALA A 111 0.41 -5.14 -7.25
C ALA A 111 1.43 -5.63 -8.29
N GLU A 112 0.98 -6.06 -9.47
CA GLU A 112 1.85 -6.51 -10.57
C GLU A 112 2.67 -5.36 -11.18
N THR A 113 2.06 -4.19 -11.35
CA THR A 113 2.73 -3.01 -11.92
C THR A 113 3.78 -2.45 -10.97
N LEU A 114 3.49 -2.39 -9.67
CA LEU A 114 4.48 -2.01 -8.65
C LEU A 114 5.65 -3.00 -8.59
N LYS A 115 5.40 -4.32 -8.69
CA LYS A 115 6.47 -5.34 -8.77
C LYS A 115 7.33 -5.15 -10.02
N SER A 116 6.71 -4.86 -11.16
CA SER A 116 7.41 -4.57 -12.42
C SER A 116 8.27 -3.31 -12.35
N ALA A 117 7.90 -2.37 -11.47
CA ALA A 117 8.65 -1.17 -11.14
C ALA A 117 9.76 -1.41 -10.08
N GLU A 118 10.13 -2.67 -9.83
CA GLU A 118 11.13 -3.10 -8.83
C GLU A 118 10.78 -2.73 -7.38
N ILE A 119 9.51 -2.44 -7.09
CA ILE A 119 9.01 -2.17 -5.74
C ILE A 119 8.55 -3.48 -5.11
N LYS A 120 9.00 -3.74 -3.87
CA LYS A 120 8.61 -4.94 -3.14
C LYS A 120 7.15 -4.85 -2.70
N VAL A 121 6.31 -5.79 -3.16
CA VAL A 121 4.88 -5.83 -2.86
C VAL A 121 4.44 -7.19 -2.32
N TYR A 122 3.60 -7.15 -1.28
CA TYR A 122 2.89 -8.28 -0.69
C TYR A 122 1.37 -8.09 -0.82
N GLY A 123 0.59 -9.18 -0.76
CA GLY A 123 -0.84 -9.14 -1.07
C GLY A 123 -1.11 -9.27 -2.59
N GLY A 124 -2.38 -9.10 -2.99
CA GLY A 124 -2.84 -9.31 -4.37
C GLY A 124 -3.24 -10.75 -4.68
N HIS A 125 -4.31 -11.25 -4.04
CA HIS A 125 -4.93 -12.55 -4.32
C HIS A 125 -6.44 -12.43 -4.42
#